data_AF-A0A1I7IWI4-F1
#
_entry.id   AF-A0A1I7IWI4-F1
#
_cell.length_a   1.000
_cell.length_b   1.000
_cell.length_c   1.000
_cell.angle_alpha   90.00
_cell.angle_beta   90.00
_cell.angle_gamma   90.00
#
_symmetry.space_group_name_H-M   'P 1'
#
loop_
_entity.id
_entity.type
_entity.pdbx_description
1 polymer ?
#
loop_
_entity_poly.entity_id
_entity_poly.type
_entity_poly.pdbx_seq_one_letter_code
_entity_poly.pdbx_strand_id
1 'polypeptide(L)' 'MIKKQETMILSEYTGIYDLVVPKDNMLRKINELIDFSFVYDELSNKYCSNNGRNAIDPIRMFKYL' A
#
# COMPACT_ATOMS: atom_id res chain seq x y z
N MET A 1 -5.62 -16.11 -1.38
CA MET A 1 -4.83 -15.62 -0.24
C MET A 1 -4.35 -14.20 -0.49
N ILE A 2 -4.50 -13.30 0.48
CA ILE A 2 -3.99 -11.93 0.41
C ILE A 2 -2.61 -11.93 1.08
N LYS A 3 -1.56 -11.62 0.32
CA LYS A 3 -0.23 -11.43 0.89
C LYS A 3 -0.06 -9.95 1.21
N LYS A 4 0.26 -9.63 2.48
CA LYS A 4 0.78 -8.31 2.82
C LYS A 4 2.08 -8.11 2.05
N GLN A 5 2.27 -6.96 1.40
CA GLN A 5 3.56 -6.66 0.80
C GLN A 5 4.59 -6.48 1.92
N GLU A 6 5.56 -7.40 1.99
CA GLU A 6 6.48 -7.50 3.11
C GLU A 6 7.55 -6.39 3.14
N THR A 7 7.69 -5.60 2.07
CA THR A 7 8.46 -4.34 2.01
C THR A 7 8.37 -3.76 0.60
N MET A 8 8.39 -2.44 0.44
CA MET A 8 8.64 -1.84 -0.87
C MET A 8 10.15 -1.81 -1.12
N ILE A 9 10.62 -2.40 -2.21
CA ILE A 9 11.98 -2.17 -2.69
C ILE A 9 12.00 -0.75 -3.22
N LEU A 10 12.54 0.15 -2.40
CA LEU A 10 12.67 1.56 -2.73
C LEU A 10 13.86 1.76 -3.68
N SER A 11 13.71 2.70 -4.62
CA SER A 11 14.80 3.10 -5.51
C SER A 11 15.88 3.84 -4.72
N GLU A 12 17.13 3.80 -5.19
CA GLU A 12 18.20 4.64 -4.65
C GLU A 12 17.86 6.14 -4.69
N TYR A 13 16.93 6.55 -5.56
CA TYR A 13 16.51 7.93 -5.73
C TYR A 13 15.30 8.33 -4.88
N THR A 14 14.95 7.56 -3.84
CA THR A 14 13.75 7.86 -3.02
C THR A 14 13.82 9.25 -2.36
N GLY A 15 15.02 9.76 -2.07
CA GLY A 15 15.20 11.13 -1.54
C GLY A 15 14.71 12.25 -2.46
N ILE A 16 14.57 12.00 -3.78
CA ILE A 16 13.97 12.98 -4.71
C ILE A 16 12.51 13.26 -4.34
N TYR A 17 11.78 12.25 -3.85
CA TYR A 17 10.38 12.41 -3.44
C TYR A 17 10.25 13.51 -2.36
N ASP A 18 11.14 13.51 -1.36
CA ASP A 18 11.13 14.51 -0.29
C ASP A 18 11.53 15.92 -0.75
N LEU A 19 12.25 16.03 -1.86
CA LEU A 19 12.64 17.30 -2.45
C LEU A 19 11.55 17.89 -3.34
N VAL A 20 10.83 17.05 -4.07
CA VAL A 20 9.86 17.48 -5.10
C VAL A 20 8.44 17.57 -4.56
N VAL A 21 8.09 16.76 -3.55
CA VAL A 21 6.74 16.72 -2.96
C VAL A 21 6.76 17.40 -1.58
N PRO A 22 6.15 18.60 -1.44
CA PRO A 22 6.10 19.32 -0.17
C PRO A 22 5.52 18.48 0.97
N LYS A 23 6.03 18.68 2.19
CA LYS A 23 5.53 17.97 3.39
C LYS A 23 4.07 18.26 3.69
N ASP A 24 3.58 19.42 3.31
CA ASP A 24 2.19 19.83 3.52
C ASP A 24 1.22 19.33 2.43
N ASN A 25 1.74 18.60 1.42
CA ASN A 25 0.95 18.00 0.36
C ASN A 25 -0.18 17.11 0.92
N MET A 26 -1.39 17.29 0.38
CA MET A 26 -2.58 16.59 0.85
C MET A 26 -2.46 15.07 0.73
N LEU A 27 -1.95 14.56 -0.39
CA LEU A 27 -1.81 13.11 -0.62
C LEU A 27 -0.76 12.50 0.30
N ARG A 28 0.35 13.22 0.55
CA ARG A 28 1.36 12.82 1.54
C ARG A 28 0.75 12.69 2.93
N LYS A 29 -0.03 13.68 3.36
CA LYS A 29 -0.77 13.64 4.64
C LYS A 29 -1.77 12.49 4.69
N ILE A 30 -2.54 12.27 3.63
CA ILE A 30 -3.51 11.18 3.54
C ILE A 30 -2.81 9.82 3.72
N ASN A 31 -1.68 9.60 3.03
CA ASN A 31 -0.93 8.36 3.12
C ASN A 31 -0.27 8.15 4.50
N GLU A 32 0.13 9.23 5.17
CA GLU A 32 0.70 9.18 6.53
C GLU A 32 -0.37 9.02 7.63
N LEU A 33 -1.59 9.53 7.42
CA LEU A 33 -2.66 9.55 8.42
C LEU A 33 -3.62 8.36 8.33
N ILE A 34 -3.76 7.73 7.15
CA ILE A 34 -4.70 6.63 6.97
C ILE A 34 -4.01 5.29 7.17
N ASP A 35 -4.47 4.55 8.20
CA ASP A 35 -4.16 3.13 8.30
C ASP A 35 -5.09 2.33 7.37
N PHE A 36 -4.51 1.77 6.30
CA PHE A 36 -5.22 0.92 5.35
C PHE A 36 -5.36 -0.54 5.79
N SER A 37 -5.02 -0.88 7.04
CA SER A 37 -5.15 -2.23 7.60
C SER A 37 -6.56 -2.82 7.41
N PHE A 38 -7.60 -1.98 7.51
CA PHE A 38 -9.01 -2.37 7.34
C PHE A 38 -9.31 -3.06 6.00
N VAL A 39 -8.55 -2.74 4.94
CA VAL A 39 -8.73 -3.32 3.61
C VAL A 39 -8.42 -4.83 3.64
N TYR A 40 -7.44 -5.26 4.44
CA TYR A 40 -7.16 -6.68 4.62
C TYR A 40 -8.29 -7.39 5.36
N ASP A 41 -8.86 -6.75 6.37
CA ASP A 41 -9.94 -7.33 7.18
C ASP A 41 -11.20 -7.54 6.32
N GLU A 42 -11.57 -6.53 5.52
CA GLU A 42 -12.72 -6.58 4.61
C GLU A 42 -12.56 -7.67 3.54
N LEU A 43 -11.36 -7.81 2.99
CA LEU A 43 -11.10 -8.73 1.89
C LEU A 43 -10.76 -10.16 2.35
N SER A 44 -10.35 -10.37 3.61
CA SER A 44 -9.88 -11.67 4.12
C SER A 44 -10.86 -12.81 3.81
N ASN A 45 -12.16 -12.56 4.04
CA ASN A 45 -13.22 -13.55 3.82
C ASN A 45 -13.67 -13.67 2.35
N LYS A 46 -13.24 -12.77 1.47
CA LYS A 46 -13.58 -12.77 0.03
C LYS A 46 -12.62 -13.62 -0.79
N TYR A 47 -11.45 -13.97 -0.24
CA TYR A 47 -10.45 -14.77 -0.92
C TYR A 47 -10.31 -16.15 -0.30
N CYS A 48 -10.21 -17.18 -1.15
CA CYS A 48 -9.90 -18.52 -0.69
C CYS A 48 -8.49 -18.58 -0.10
N SER A 49 -8.35 -19.20 1.07
CA SER A 49 -7.07 -19.29 1.81
C SER A 49 -6.09 -20.26 1.16
N ASN A 50 -6.58 -21.30 0.50
CA ASN A 50 -5.79 -22.46 0.07
C ASN A 50 -5.92 -22.79 -1.43
N ASN A 51 -6.68 -22.01 -2.20
CA ASN A 51 -6.91 -22.28 -3.62
C ASN A 51 -6.80 -21.01 -4.47
N GLY A 52 -6.24 -21.15 -5.67
CA GLY A 52 -6.15 -20.10 -6.67
C GLY A 52 -4.91 -19.20 -6.58
N ARG A 53 -4.88 -18.18 -7.45
CA ARG A 53 -3.80 -17.19 -7.55
C ARG A 53 -3.87 -16.22 -6.37
N ASN A 54 -2.71 -15.84 -5.83
CA ASN A 54 -2.63 -14.81 -4.78
C ASN A 54 -3.16 -13.47 -5.30
N ALA A 55 -3.86 -12.75 -4.43
CA ALA A 55 -4.21 -11.36 -4.70
C ALA A 55 -2.93 -10.53 -4.74
N ILE A 56 -2.88 -9.56 -5.67
CA ILE A 56 -1.92 -8.45 -5.56
C ILE A 56 -2.27 -7.70 -4.28
N ASP A 57 -1.26 -7.17 -3.58
CA ASP A 57 -1.49 -6.41 -2.36
C ASP A 57 -2.51 -5.28 -2.63
N PRO A 58 -3.71 -5.30 -2.02
CA PRO A 58 -4.74 -4.32 -2.29
C PRO A 58 -4.31 -2.90 -1.91
N ILE A 59 -3.41 -2.74 -0.93
CA ILE A 59 -2.87 -1.44 -0.55
C ILE A 59 -1.97 -0.85 -1.64
N ARG A 60 -1.34 -1.71 -2.47
CA ARG A 60 -0.50 -1.25 -3.58
C ARG A 60 -1.28 -0.38 -4.56
N MET A 61 -2.59 -0.61 -4.75
CA MET A 61 -3.42 0.23 -5.61
C MET A 61 -3.62 1.64 -5.03
N PHE A 62 -3.63 1.78 -3.71
CA PHE A 62 -3.80 3.07 -3.04
C PHE A 62 -2.47 3.84 -2.91
N LYS A 63 -1.34 3.14 -2.81
CA LYS A 63 0.01 3.73 -2.68
C LYS A 63 0.59 4.33 -3.98
N TYR A 64 -0.05 4.11 -5.14
CA TYR A 64 0.35 4.74 -6.40
C TYR A 64 -0.24 6.15 -6.60
N LEU A 65 -0.95 6.69 -5.60
CA LEU A 65 -1.42 8.08 -5.52
C LEU A 65 -0.49 8.90 -4.61
#